data_AF-A0A377WBP5-F1
#
_entry.id   AF-A0A377WBP5-F1
#
_cell.length_a   1.000
_cell.length_b   1.000
_cell.length_c   1.000
_cell.angle_alpha   90.00
_cell.angle_beta   90.00
_cell.angle_gamma   90.00
#
_symmetry.space_group_name_H-M   'P 1'
#
loop_
_entity.id
_entity.type
_entity.pdbx_description
1 polymer ?
#
loop_
_entity_poly.entity_id
_entity_poly.type
_entity_poly.pdbx_seq_one_letter_code
_entity_poly.pdbx_strand_id
1 'polypeptide(L)'
;MITEDIDISWKLQLRHWDIFFEPRALCWILMPETLKGLWKQRLRWAQGGAEVFLVNLRRLFHWQHHRMWPLFLEYACSTLWAFAYAITILLFILSRLMPLPDNLAVHSLFPPEFTGMLLGLMCLLQFVASLYIERRYEKRSPNRCYG
;
A
#
# COMPACT_ATOMS: atom_id res chain seq x y z
N MET A 1 4.43 -15.22 12.70
CA MET A 1 4.10 -14.59 11.42
C MET A 1 2.69 -14.97 11.00
N ILE A 2 1.81 -13.98 10.90
CA ILE A 2 0.40 -14.15 10.47
C ILE A 2 0.29 -14.39 8.95
N THR A 3 1.29 -13.96 8.17
CA THR A 3 1.34 -14.13 6.70
C THR A 3 2.58 -14.89 6.27
N GLU A 4 2.49 -16.22 6.24
CA GLU A 4 3.59 -17.11 5.87
C GLU A 4 3.97 -16.99 4.37
N ASP A 5 2.99 -16.75 3.50
CA ASP A 5 3.21 -16.66 2.04
C ASP A 5 4.14 -15.50 1.65
N ILE A 6 3.97 -14.35 2.30
CA ILE A 6 4.78 -13.15 2.06
C ILE A 6 6.21 -13.40 2.58
N ASP A 7 6.37 -14.04 3.74
CA ASP A 7 7.69 -14.37 4.30
C ASP A 7 8.47 -15.33 3.39
N ILE A 8 7.82 -16.36 2.85
CA ILE A 8 8.44 -17.29 1.90
C ILE A 8 8.88 -16.55 0.62
N SER A 9 8.02 -15.68 0.08
CA SER A 9 8.34 -14.88 -1.10
C SER A 9 9.55 -13.98 -0.87
N TRP A 10 9.63 -13.33 0.30
CA TRP A 10 10.79 -12.53 0.70
C TRP A 10 12.06 -13.37 0.82
N LYS A 11 12.00 -14.55 1.45
CA LYS A 11 13.15 -15.46 1.57
C LYS A 11 13.68 -15.91 0.21
N LEU A 12 12.78 -16.20 -0.74
CA LEU A 12 13.14 -16.55 -2.12
C LEU A 12 13.84 -15.39 -2.83
N GLN A 13 13.27 -14.18 -2.77
CA GLN A 13 13.88 -12.99 -3.39
C GLN A 13 15.22 -12.60 -2.75
N LEU A 14 15.36 -12.75 -1.44
CA LEU A 14 16.63 -12.52 -0.74
C LEU A 14 17.71 -13.52 -1.20
N ARG A 15 17.34 -14.74 -1.58
CA ARG A 15 18.25 -15.73 -2.20
C ARG A 15 18.46 -15.50 -3.71
N HIS A 16 18.00 -14.38 -4.25
CA HIS A 16 18.06 -14.04 -5.68
C HIS A 16 17.27 -14.98 -6.59
N TRP A 17 16.23 -15.64 -6.07
CA TRP A 17 15.28 -16.38 -6.90
C TRP A 17 14.30 -15.40 -7.53
N ASP A 18 14.04 -15.57 -8.82
CA ASP A 18 13.06 -14.76 -9.53
C ASP A 18 11.65 -15.33 -9.30
N ILE A 19 10.74 -14.45 -8.87
CA ILE A 19 9.32 -14.76 -8.71
C ILE A 19 8.58 -14.11 -9.86
N PHE A 20 7.90 -14.92 -10.67
CA PHE A 20 7.10 -14.45 -11.79
C PHE A 20 5.62 -14.61 -11.46
N PHE A 21 4.83 -13.59 -11.82
CA PHE A 21 3.38 -13.63 -11.73
C PHE A 21 2.81 -14.29 -12.99
N GLU A 22 2.12 -15.42 -12.83
CA GLU A 22 1.46 -16.12 -13.93
C GLU A 22 -0.03 -15.72 -13.99
N PRO A 23 -0.47 -14.92 -14.97
CA PRO A 23 -1.84 -14.42 -15.04
C PRO A 23 -2.88 -15.50 -15.35
N ARG A 24 -2.45 -16.69 -15.81
CA ARG A 24 -3.34 -17.82 -16.15
C ARG A 24 -3.68 -18.70 -14.94
N ALA A 25 -3.00 -18.51 -13.80
CA ALA A 25 -3.28 -19.22 -12.57
C ALA A 25 -4.53 -18.62 -11.89
N LEU A 26 -5.71 -19.01 -12.38
CA LEU A 26 -6.99 -18.56 -11.83
C LEU A 26 -7.30 -19.33 -10.55
N CYS A 27 -7.50 -18.60 -9.46
CA CYS A 27 -7.98 -19.15 -8.20
C CYS A 27 -9.28 -18.43 -7.81
N TRP A 28 -10.31 -19.18 -7.43
CA TRP A 28 -11.53 -18.60 -6.89
C TRP A 28 -11.28 -18.08 -5.48
N ILE A 29 -11.36 -16.76 -5.32
CA ILE A 29 -11.25 -16.09 -4.03
C ILE A 29 -12.66 -15.83 -3.52
N LEU A 30 -13.01 -16.40 -2.37
CA LEU A 30 -14.26 -16.11 -1.70
C LEU A 30 -14.14 -14.79 -0.92
N MET A 31 -14.89 -13.77 -1.35
CA MET A 31 -14.98 -12.49 -0.64
C MET A 31 -15.94 -12.63 0.55
N PRO A 32 -15.58 -12.15 1.75
CA PRO A 32 -16.52 -12.08 2.86
C PRO A 32 -17.68 -11.11 2.53
N GLU A 33 -18.92 -11.55 2.74
CA GLU A 33 -20.13 -10.74 2.50
C GLU A 33 -20.38 -9.69 3.61
N THR A 34 -19.70 -9.82 4.75
CA THR A 34 -19.90 -8.92 5.90
C THR A 34 -18.80 -7.87 6.00
N LEU A 35 -19.19 -6.62 6.26
CA LEU A 35 -18.24 -5.51 6.52
C LEU A 35 -17.27 -5.82 7.66
N LYS A 36 -17.75 -6.51 8.71
CA LYS A 36 -16.91 -6.97 9.83
C LYS A 36 -15.88 -8.01 9.38
N GLY A 37 -16.25 -8.92 8.48
CA GLY A 37 -15.35 -9.89 7.87
C GLY A 37 -14.28 -9.20 7.02
N LEU A 38 -14.69 -8.25 6.18
CA LEU A 38 -13.78 -7.45 5.34
C LEU A 38 -12.77 -6.66 6.18
N TRP A 39 -13.22 -6.01 7.26
CA TRP A 39 -12.33 -5.28 8.18
C TRP A 39 -11.26 -6.19 8.79
N LYS A 40 -11.67 -7.36 9.33
CA LYS A 40 -10.73 -8.34 9.88
C LYS A 40 -9.74 -8.85 8.84
N GLN A 41 -10.17 -9.00 7.59
CA GLN A 41 -9.28 -9.40 6.50
C GLN A 41 -8.24 -8.32 6.19
N ARG A 42 -8.66 -7.06 6.02
CA ARG A 42 -7.76 -5.93 5.77
C ARG A 42 -6.80 -5.69 6.92
N LEU A 43 -7.28 -5.81 8.16
CA LEU A 43 -6.44 -5.69 9.36
C LEU A 43 -5.35 -6.76 9.39
N ARG A 44 -5.69 -8.02 9.09
CA ARG A 44 -4.69 -9.10 8.99
C ARG A 44 -3.65 -8.85 7.91
N TRP A 45 -4.05 -8.31 6.75
CA TRP A 45 -3.12 -7.96 5.67
C TRP A 45 -2.16 -6.84 6.07
N ALA A 46 -2.67 -5.80 6.74
CA ALA A 46 -1.84 -4.72 7.26
C ALA A 46 -0.85 -5.22 8.32
N GLN A 47 -1.32 -6.07 9.26
CA GLN A 47 -0.48 -6.65 10.30
C GLN A 47 0.61 -7.56 9.74
N GLY A 48 0.26 -8.46 8.81
CA GLY A 48 1.20 -9.37 8.17
C GLY A 48 2.26 -8.64 7.35
N GLY A 49 1.85 -7.65 6.56
CA GLY A 49 2.77 -6.79 5.81
C GLY A 49 3.75 -6.05 6.72
N ALA A 50 3.26 -5.45 7.82
CA ALA A 50 4.10 -4.74 8.78
C ALA A 50 5.06 -5.69 9.55
N GLU A 51 4.61 -6.88 9.93
CA GLU A 51 5.44 -7.88 10.61
C GLU A 51 6.60 -8.34 9.72
N VAL A 52 6.30 -8.69 8.46
CA VAL A 52 7.33 -9.09 7.48
C VAL A 52 8.28 -7.94 7.18
N PHE A 53 7.76 -6.72 7.05
CA PHE A 53 8.58 -5.53 6.84
C PHE A 53 9.57 -5.29 7.99
N LEU A 54 9.12 -5.33 9.25
CA LEU A 54 9.97 -5.11 10.42
C LEU A 54 11.03 -6.20 10.60
N VAL A 55 10.68 -7.46 10.33
CA VAL A 55 11.61 -8.59 10.44
C VAL A 55 12.67 -8.55 9.34
N ASN A 56 12.28 -8.24 8.11
CA ASN A 56 13.21 -8.17 6.97
C ASN A 56 13.97 -6.86 6.88
N LEU A 57 13.52 -5.79 7.54
CA LEU A 57 14.25 -4.51 7.67
C LEU A 57 15.68 -4.72 8.15
N ARG A 58 15.88 -5.56 9.17
CA ARG A 58 17.22 -5.87 9.71
C ARG A 58 18.11 -6.60 8.71
N ARG A 59 17.54 -7.44 7.84
CA ARG A 59 18.28 -8.21 6.83
C ARG A 59 18.65 -7.37 5.62
N LEU A 60 17.80 -6.40 5.27
CA LEU A 60 18.00 -5.46 4.16
C LEU A 60 19.10 -4.43 4.40
N PHE A 61 19.49 -4.20 5.66
CA PHE A 61 20.65 -3.38 6.01
C PHE A 61 21.98 -3.92 5.45
N HIS A 62 22.04 -5.21 5.11
CA HIS A 62 23.17 -5.76 4.37
C HIS A 62 23.08 -5.41 2.88
N TRP A 63 24.10 -4.71 2.38
CA TRP A 63 24.24 -4.21 1.00
C TRP A 63 24.06 -5.26 -0.11
N GLN A 64 24.19 -6.55 0.22
CA GLN A 64 24.02 -7.66 -0.72
C GLN A 64 22.59 -7.74 -1.32
N HIS A 65 21.58 -7.14 -0.69
CA HIS A 65 20.18 -7.23 -1.12
C HIS A 65 19.64 -5.93 -1.77
N HIS A 66 20.51 -5.10 -2.36
CA HIS A 66 20.11 -3.81 -2.96
C HIS A 66 18.97 -3.90 -3.99
N ARG A 67 18.77 -5.04 -4.68
CA ARG A 67 17.66 -5.26 -5.61
C ARG A 67 16.28 -5.10 -4.94
N MET A 68 16.20 -5.30 -3.62
CA MET A 68 14.97 -5.19 -2.83
C MET A 68 14.76 -3.80 -2.23
N TRP A 69 15.75 -2.90 -2.34
CA TRP A 69 15.66 -1.54 -1.78
C TRP A 69 14.56 -0.67 -2.42
N PRO A 70 14.32 -0.70 -3.74
CA PRO A 70 13.24 0.09 -4.34
C PRO A 70 11.87 -0.29 -3.79
N LEU A 71 11.58 -1.60 -3.70
CA LEU A 71 10.35 -2.15 -3.11
C LEU A 71 10.20 -1.71 -1.65
N PHE A 72 11.30 -1.78 -0.90
CA PHE A 72 11.34 -1.36 0.50
C PHE A 72 11.06 0.14 0.66
N LEU A 73 11.73 0.99 -0.13
CA LEU A 73 11.58 2.44 -0.10
C LEU A 73 10.17 2.86 -0.51
N GLU A 74 9.59 2.21 -1.52
CA GLU A 74 8.21 2.44 -1.94
C GLU A 74 7.24 2.15 -0.78
N TYR A 75 7.37 0.99 -0.14
CA TYR A 75 6.53 0.64 1.01
C TYR A 75 6.70 1.59 2.19
N ALA A 76 7.95 1.94 2.54
CA ALA A 76 8.26 2.85 3.63
C ALA A 76 7.72 4.26 3.36
N CYS A 77 7.94 4.80 2.15
CA CYS A 77 7.48 6.12 1.73
C CYS A 77 5.95 6.18 1.72
N SER A 78 5.29 5.18 1.14
CA SER A 78 3.82 5.09 1.10
C SER A 78 3.22 5.02 2.51
N THR A 79 3.82 4.21 3.39
CA THR A 79 3.37 4.09 4.79
C THR A 79 3.56 5.40 5.55
N LEU A 80 4.74 6.03 5.46
CA LEU A 80 5.02 7.33 6.08
C LEU A 80 4.08 8.42 5.58
N TRP A 81 3.83 8.45 4.28
CA TRP A 81 2.91 9.40 3.66
C TRP A 81 1.48 9.23 4.17
N ALA A 82 0.99 7.99 4.27
CA ALA A 82 -0.33 7.70 4.82
C ALA A 82 -0.47 8.15 6.28
N PHE A 83 0.56 7.93 7.12
CA PHE A 83 0.56 8.41 8.51
C PHE A 83 0.65 9.93 8.61
N ALA A 84 1.48 10.59 7.80
CA ALA A 84 1.56 12.05 7.75
C ALA A 84 0.22 12.68 7.36
N TYR A 85 -0.48 12.08 6.39
CA TYR A 85 -1.82 12.51 6.00
C TYR A 85 -2.84 12.30 7.14
N ALA A 86 -2.81 11.15 7.82
CA ALA A 86 -3.68 10.89 8.97
C ALA A 86 -3.45 11.88 10.13
N ILE A 87 -2.18 12.20 10.44
CA ILE A 87 -1.82 13.21 11.44
C ILE A 87 -2.35 14.58 11.04
N THR A 88 -2.26 14.93 9.76
CA THR A 88 -2.78 16.21 9.24
C THR A 88 -4.29 16.32 9.44
N ILE A 89 -5.04 15.25 9.17
CA ILE A 89 -6.49 15.18 9.43
C ILE A 89 -6.78 15.33 10.93
N LEU A 90 -6.03 14.63 11.79
CA LEU A 90 -6.21 14.70 13.24
C LEU A 90 -5.96 16.11 13.78
N LEU A 91 -4.88 16.75 13.36
CA LEU A 91 -4.53 18.12 13.75
C LEU A 91 -5.61 19.12 13.32
N PHE A 92 -6.25 18.91 12.17
CA PHE A 92 -7.37 19.74 11.75
C PHE A 92 -8.64 19.55 12.59
N ILE A 93 -8.99 18.31 12.92
CA ILE A 93 -10.14 18.05 13.80
C ILE A 93 -9.89 18.71 15.16
N LEU A 94 -8.66 18.62 15.66
CA LEU A 94 -8.26 19.21 16.94
C LEU A 94 -8.26 20.75 16.90
N SER A 95 -7.80 21.36 15.80
CA SER A 95 -7.83 22.82 15.61
C SER A 95 -9.26 23.38 15.53
N ARG A 96 -10.25 22.56 15.15
CA ARG A 96 -11.67 22.93 15.17
C ARG A 96 -12.29 22.91 16.57
N LEU A 97 -11.78 22.09 17.47
CA LEU A 97 -12.32 21.87 18.81
C LEU A 97 -11.64 22.72 19.90
N MET A 98 -10.37 23.10 19.71
CA MET A 98 -9.62 23.94 20.65
C MET A 98 -8.77 24.99 19.92
N PRO A 99 -8.67 26.23 20.44
CA PRO A 99 -7.73 27.21 19.92
C PRO A 99 -6.30 26.77 20.27
N LEU A 100 -5.65 26.11 19.32
CA LEU A 100 -4.23 25.78 19.39
C LEU A 100 -3.39 27.04 19.12
N PRO A 101 -2.17 27.15 19.69
CA PRO A 101 -1.25 28.24 19.39
C PRO A 101 -0.92 28.26 17.88
N ASP A 102 -0.79 29.46 17.29
CA ASP A 102 -0.67 29.69 15.83
C ASP A 102 0.41 28.85 15.12
N ASN A 103 1.42 28.39 15.86
CA ASN A 103 2.53 27.58 15.36
C ASN A 103 2.13 26.11 15.06
N LEU A 104 1.07 25.62 15.71
CA LEU A 104 0.49 24.27 15.53
C LEU A 104 -0.95 24.33 15.02
N ALA A 105 -1.55 25.52 14.94
CA ALA A 105 -2.88 25.72 14.41
C ALA A 105 -2.87 25.53 12.89
N VAL A 106 -3.34 24.37 12.45
CA VAL A 106 -3.76 24.17 11.06
C VAL A 106 -5.07 24.94 10.89
N HIS A 107 -4.95 26.22 10.57
CA HIS A 107 -6.08 27.15 10.36
C HIS A 107 -6.99 26.72 9.21
N SER A 108 -6.51 25.83 8.35
CA SER A 108 -7.27 25.25 7.25
C SER A 108 -6.76 23.84 6.90
N LEU A 109 -7.62 22.81 6.90
CA LEU A 109 -7.34 21.52 6.22
C LEU A 109 -7.06 21.74 4.73
N PHE A 110 -7.57 22.86 4.23
CA PHE A 110 -7.42 23.36 2.89
C PHE A 110 -6.55 24.62 2.90
N PRO A 111 -5.24 24.55 2.64
CA PRO A 111 -4.63 25.62 1.84
C PRO A 111 -5.37 25.54 0.48
N PRO A 112 -6.27 26.47 0.15
CA PRO A 112 -7.00 26.40 -1.11
C PRO A 112 -6.01 26.66 -2.24
N GLU A 113 -6.26 26.01 -3.39
CA GLU A 113 -5.51 26.01 -4.65
C GLU A 113 -4.53 24.83 -4.81
N PHE A 114 -3.34 24.80 -4.20
CA PHE A 114 -2.27 23.91 -4.68
C PHE A 114 -2.28 22.49 -4.10
N THR A 115 -2.31 22.30 -2.78
CA THR A 115 -2.09 20.99 -2.15
C THR A 115 -3.24 20.01 -2.39
N GLY A 116 -4.49 20.49 -2.35
CA GLY A 116 -5.68 19.68 -2.66
C GLY A 116 -5.74 19.26 -4.13
N MET A 117 -5.38 20.16 -5.05
CA MET A 117 -5.27 19.86 -6.48
C MET A 117 -4.17 18.83 -6.73
N LEU A 118 -3.03 18.95 -6.04
CA LEU A 118 -1.90 18.02 -6.16
C LEU A 118 -2.27 16.63 -5.62
N LEU A 119 -2.98 16.55 -4.49
CA LEU A 119 -3.53 15.28 -3.96
C LEU A 119 -4.53 14.64 -4.94
N GLY A 120 -5.46 15.41 -5.48
CA GLY A 120 -6.43 14.92 -6.48
C GLY A 120 -5.75 14.41 -7.74
N LEU A 121 -4.77 15.16 -8.25
CA LEU A 121 -3.98 14.77 -9.41
C LEU A 121 -3.15 13.50 -9.15
N MET A 122 -2.53 13.38 -7.97
CA MET A 122 -1.80 12.18 -7.58
C MET A 122 -2.73 10.96 -7.48
N CYS A 123 -3.92 11.13 -6.93
CA CYS A 123 -4.92 10.05 -6.86
C CYS A 123 -5.34 9.57 -8.27
N LEU A 124 -5.59 10.50 -9.20
CA LEU A 124 -5.91 10.16 -10.59
C LEU A 124 -4.74 9.47 -11.29
N LEU A 125 -3.51 9.95 -11.10
CA LEU A 125 -2.32 9.32 -11.67
C LEU A 125 -2.12 7.91 -11.12
N GLN A 126 -2.31 7.69 -9.81
CA GLN A 126 -2.25 6.37 -9.18
C GLN A 126 -3.30 5.44 -9.77
N PHE A 127 -4.52 5.92 -9.99
CA PHE A 127 -5.60 5.12 -10.60
C PHE A 127 -5.29 4.76 -12.05
N VAL A 128 -4.82 5.72 -12.85
CA VAL A 128 -4.40 5.48 -14.25
C VAL A 128 -3.23 4.50 -14.31
N ALA A 129 -2.22 4.66 -13.45
CA ALA A 129 -1.10 3.73 -13.38
C ALA A 129 -1.57 2.31 -13.01
N SER A 130 -2.47 2.18 -12.03
CA SER A 130 -3.07 0.90 -11.64
C SER A 130 -3.77 0.23 -12.82
N LEU A 131 -4.64 0.97 -13.54
CA LEU A 131 -5.34 0.46 -14.72
C LEU A 131 -4.37 0.13 -15.87
N TYR A 132 -3.31 0.91 -16.05
CA TYR A 132 -2.32 0.67 -17.09
C TYR A 132 -1.57 -0.64 -16.85
N ILE A 133 -1.19 -0.90 -15.60
CA ILE A 133 -0.54 -2.15 -15.19
C ILE A 133 -1.51 -3.32 -15.43
N GLU A 134 -2.75 -3.21 -14.96
CA GLU A 134 -3.77 -4.26 -15.09
C GLU A 134 -4.11 -4.59 -16.55
N ARG A 135 -4.23 -3.57 -17.40
CA ARG A 135 -4.47 -3.71 -18.84
C ARG A 135 -3.43 -4.57 -19.56
N ARG A 136 -2.18 -4.60 -19.09
CA ARG A 136 -1.13 -5.45 -19.68
C ARG A 136 -1.40 -6.94 -19.46
N TYR A 137 -2.03 -7.29 -18.33
CA TYR A 137 -2.34 -8.67 -17.97
C TYR A 137 -3.65 -9.14 -18.59
N GLU A 138 -4.64 -8.25 -18.71
CA GLU A 138 -5.95 -8.59 -19.29
C GLU A 138 -5.87 -8.90 -20.80
N LYS A 139 -4.99 -8.20 -21.55
CA LYS A 139 -4.78 -8.42 -23.01
C LYS A 139 -4.35 -9.83 -23.38
N ARG A 140 -3.89 -10.65 -22.44
CA ARG A 140 -3.40 -12.02 -22.68
C ARG A 140 -4.35 -13.10 -22.17
N SER A 141 -5.51 -12.74 -21.63
CA SER A 141 -6.58 -13.69 -21.36
C SER A 141 -7.27 -14.00 -22.69
N PRO A 142 -7.09 -15.20 -23.28
CA PRO A 142 -7.92 -15.56 -24.41
C PRO A 142 -9.35 -15.67 -23.88
N ASN A 143 -10.27 -14.88 -24.43
CA ASN A 143 -11.69 -15.17 -24.39
C ASN A 143 -11.90 -16.69 -24.52
N ARG A 144 -12.27 -17.39 -23.44
CA ARG A 144 -12.92 -18.70 -23.55
C ARG A 144 -13.59 -19.15 -22.25
N CYS A 145 -14.91 -19.28 -22.41
CA CYS A 145 -15.80 -20.25 -21.78
C CYS A 145 -16.25 -20.00 -20.33
N TYR A 146 -17.40 -19.33 -20.19
CA TYR A 146 -18.55 -19.96 -19.53
C TYR A 146 -19.79 -19.73 -20.40
N GLY A 147 -20.18 -20.77 -21.13
CA GLY A 147 -21.58 -21.07 -21.38
C GLY A 147 -22.13 -21.92 -20.25
#